data_AF-A0A1H9YDY2-F1
#
_entry.id   AF-A0A1H9YDY2-F1
#
_cell.length_a   1.000
_cell.length_b   1.000
_cell.length_c   1.000
_cell.angle_alpha   90.00
_cell.angle_beta   90.00
_cell.angle_gamma   90.00
#
_symmetry.space_group_name_H-M   'P 1'
#
loop_
_entity.id
_entity.type
_entity.pdbx_description
1 polymer ?
#
loop_
_entity_poly.entity_id
_entity_poly.type
_entity_poly.pdbx_seq_one_letter_code
_entity_poly.pdbx_strand_id
1 'polypeptide(L)'
;MLVYVTGAEPSFTDLLWFWNARAMRPGEEGVDLLLGVEHVLPNADVLKELVHRTARGTPSLSLVSMSVPADELRGLLSVIGIPEHEGTKWTEQRFGKAPVEPTAVVNGDPRGGWFGEREVGAVTDVTTALYRPGTTVAFESPLPVAPRFVGQRTDLRLRSQLFDVPRRPAVAPLFHQNANWVGGALRLRSALLPRYELNLRLPGPDQILDAAVALPYRASDKARQLRAVLAREGGSLDLYRDPVVLSVIEALSPIDSRDLKRSLAQLGKLDEPDRELILAAVASVKEPDLRALDEVRTLLKPPAPTGVTAKRVAEALGELVDRAHVHRGLRADCTLCDTRELRQLTEAAAAPTCRACRAPAAYAAGARGEPAMYYRLSPVMRLISANGGLPVLAAAAVLQAEGVHLLAGAEATSDGEDFEVDLLGWGRTKVLAGEVKRRAARLADVENDVRNSARFGADVHIAAALGIIDDDLRAQLSTACAAEGLELRVLDASQLLV
;
A
#
# COMPACT_ATOMS: atom_id res chain seq x y z
N MET A 1 -28.04 34.26 15.19
CA MET A 1 -28.40 34.20 16.62
C MET A 1 -29.38 33.06 16.83
N LEU A 2 -29.21 32.27 17.88
CA LEU A 2 -30.16 31.23 18.28
C LEU A 2 -30.90 31.70 19.53
N VAL A 3 -32.22 31.70 19.49
CA VAL A 3 -33.07 31.87 20.68
C VAL A 3 -33.91 30.61 20.81
N TYR A 4 -33.60 29.84 21.84
CA TYR A 4 -34.39 28.67 22.21
C TYR A 4 -35.43 29.09 23.25
N VAL A 5 -36.71 28.91 22.92
CA VAL A 5 -37.84 29.28 23.78
C VAL A 5 -38.36 28.04 24.48
N THR A 6 -38.60 28.13 25.78
CA THR A 6 -39.19 27.05 26.58
C THR A 6 -40.54 27.48 27.13
N GLY A 7 -41.42 26.52 27.43
CA GLY A 7 -42.60 26.80 28.24
C GLY A 7 -42.24 27.26 29.67
N ALA A 8 -43.24 27.29 30.56
CA ALA A 8 -43.07 27.75 31.95
C ALA A 8 -41.95 27.03 32.71
N GLU A 9 -41.67 25.77 32.36
CA GLU A 9 -40.47 25.05 32.79
C GLU A 9 -39.80 24.40 31.56
N PRO A 10 -38.45 24.45 31.46
CA PRO A 10 -37.72 23.79 30.39
C PRO A 10 -37.79 22.27 30.55
N SER A 11 -38.23 21.55 29.51
CA SER A 11 -38.19 20.08 29.52
C SER A 11 -36.76 19.56 29.35
N PHE A 12 -36.51 18.30 29.72
CA PHE A 12 -35.22 17.66 29.45
C PHE A 12 -34.86 17.70 27.95
N THR A 13 -35.84 17.48 27.08
CA THR A 13 -35.67 17.53 25.62
C THR A 13 -35.27 18.92 25.15
N ASP A 14 -35.85 19.97 25.73
CA ASP A 14 -35.50 21.37 25.43
C ASP A 14 -34.03 21.66 25.78
N LEU A 15 -33.62 21.28 27.00
CA LEU A 15 -32.26 21.48 27.48
C LEU A 15 -31.24 20.70 26.63
N LEU A 16 -31.53 19.42 26.36
CA LEU A 16 -30.66 18.57 25.56
C LEU A 16 -30.49 19.11 24.14
N TRP A 17 -31.57 19.57 23.52
CA TRP A 17 -31.51 20.16 22.19
C TRP A 17 -30.68 21.43 22.19
N PHE A 18 -30.94 22.35 23.12
CA PHE A 18 -30.23 23.63 23.21
C PHE A 18 -28.71 23.44 23.38
N TRP A 19 -28.29 22.59 24.32
CA TRP A 19 -26.87 22.35 24.56
C TRP A 19 -26.19 21.66 23.37
N ASN A 20 -26.85 20.72 22.71
CA ASN A 20 -26.32 20.07 21.51
C ASN A 20 -26.20 21.04 20.33
N ALA A 21 -27.19 21.90 20.11
CA ALA A 21 -27.13 22.92 19.06
C ALA A 21 -26.01 23.94 19.34
N ARG A 22 -25.90 24.42 20.59
CA ARG A 22 -24.83 25.34 21.01
C ARG A 22 -23.43 24.74 20.82
N ALA A 23 -23.24 23.47 21.18
CA ALA A 23 -21.96 22.78 20.97
C ALA A 23 -21.56 22.67 19.49
N MET A 24 -22.53 22.75 18.58
CA MET A 24 -22.33 22.68 17.12
C MET A 24 -22.07 24.05 16.48
N ARG A 25 -22.15 25.17 17.21
CA ARG A 25 -22.00 26.51 16.63
C ARG A 25 -20.53 26.80 16.20
N PRO A 26 -20.28 27.41 15.02
CA PRO A 26 -18.93 27.79 14.62
C PRO A 26 -18.47 29.09 15.30
N GLY A 27 -17.33 29.05 15.98
CA GLY A 27 -16.66 30.22 16.59
C GLY A 27 -17.19 30.63 17.96
N GLU A 28 -16.47 31.55 18.62
CA GLU A 28 -16.90 32.17 19.89
C GLU A 28 -17.90 33.33 19.68
N GLU A 29 -18.04 33.79 18.43
CA GLU A 29 -18.82 34.98 18.13
C GLU A 29 -20.26 34.64 17.79
N GLY A 30 -21.14 35.02 18.70
CA GLY A 30 -22.52 34.61 18.60
C GLY A 30 -23.29 34.64 19.89
N VAL A 31 -24.58 34.94 19.80
CA VAL A 31 -25.47 34.88 20.95
C VAL A 31 -26.42 33.69 20.80
N ASP A 32 -26.39 32.81 21.80
CA ASP A 32 -27.30 31.68 22.00
C ASP A 32 -28.03 31.91 23.33
N LEU A 33 -29.34 32.11 23.27
CA LEU A 33 -30.17 32.35 24.45
C LEU A 33 -31.12 31.17 24.66
N LEU A 34 -31.30 30.79 25.92
CA LEU A 34 -32.36 29.90 26.38
C LEU A 34 -33.29 30.75 27.25
N LEU A 35 -34.53 30.96 26.82
CA LEU A 35 -35.49 31.86 27.45
C LEU A 35 -36.83 31.17 27.64
N GLY A 36 -37.50 31.41 28.78
CA GLY A 36 -38.93 31.10 28.92
C GLY A 36 -39.78 32.07 28.08
N VAL A 37 -40.97 31.64 27.64
CA VAL A 37 -41.93 32.48 26.89
C VAL A 37 -42.18 33.82 27.62
N GLU A 38 -42.32 33.79 28.94
CA GLU A 38 -42.55 34.94 29.82
C GLU A 38 -41.40 35.96 29.80
N HIS A 39 -40.20 35.55 29.37
CA HIS A 39 -39.04 36.42 29.24
C HIS A 39 -38.86 36.99 27.83
N VAL A 40 -39.50 36.42 26.81
CA VAL A 40 -39.39 36.93 25.44
C VAL A 40 -40.15 38.25 25.29
N LEU A 41 -41.40 38.32 25.76
CA LEU A 41 -42.25 39.51 25.59
C LEU A 41 -41.67 40.77 26.27
N PRO A 42 -41.23 40.74 27.54
CA PRO A 42 -40.70 41.95 28.20
C PRO A 42 -39.36 42.42 27.62
N ASN A 43 -38.65 41.57 26.87
CA ASN A 43 -37.32 41.85 26.34
C ASN A 43 -37.31 41.96 24.81
N ALA A 44 -38.47 42.11 24.15
CA ALA A 44 -38.59 42.13 22.70
C ALA A 44 -37.68 43.17 22.02
N ASP A 45 -37.65 44.40 22.53
CA ASP A 45 -36.78 45.47 22.00
C ASP A 45 -35.28 45.17 22.16
N VAL A 46 -34.90 44.56 23.30
CA VAL A 46 -33.51 44.16 23.57
C VAL A 46 -33.10 43.03 22.63
N LEU A 47 -33.98 42.05 22.42
CA LEU A 47 -33.76 40.95 21.49
C LEU A 47 -33.65 41.47 20.05
N LYS A 48 -34.50 42.42 19.66
CA LYS A 48 -34.44 43.07 18.35
C LYS A 48 -33.09 43.74 18.13
N GLU A 49 -32.65 44.58 19.06
CA GLU A 49 -31.35 45.26 19.00
C GLU A 49 -30.18 44.26 18.94
N LEU A 50 -30.25 43.20 19.76
CA LEU A 50 -29.23 42.16 19.79
C LEU A 50 -29.12 41.41 18.46
N VAL A 51 -30.26 41.12 17.81
CA VAL A 51 -30.31 40.50 16.49
C VAL A 51 -29.68 41.43 15.45
N HIS A 52 -30.04 42.73 15.42
CA HIS A 52 -29.46 43.69 14.46
C HIS A 52 -27.94 43.81 14.63
N ARG A 53 -27.45 43.87 15.87
CA ARG A 53 -26.01 43.95 16.17
C ARG A 53 -25.24 42.70 15.76
N THR A 54 -25.89 41.53 15.77
CA THR A 54 -25.26 40.23 15.51
C THR A 54 -25.62 39.64 14.14
N ALA A 55 -26.39 40.35 13.32
CA ALA A 55 -26.81 39.94 11.99
C ALA A 55 -25.61 39.87 11.04
N ARG A 56 -25.29 38.64 10.59
CA ARG A 56 -24.19 38.34 9.66
C ARG A 56 -24.64 37.52 8.45
N GLY A 57 -25.93 37.25 8.35
CA GLY A 57 -26.48 36.33 7.36
C GLY A 57 -27.99 36.33 7.36
N THR A 58 -28.57 35.50 6.50
CA THR A 58 -30.01 35.43 6.30
C THR A 58 -30.40 33.95 6.25
N PRO A 59 -31.14 33.39 7.21
CA PRO A 59 -31.69 34.07 8.39
C PRO A 59 -30.65 34.46 9.44
N SER A 60 -30.91 35.57 10.14
CA SER A 60 -30.11 36.10 11.25
C SER A 60 -30.55 35.60 12.62
N LEU A 61 -31.82 35.22 12.76
CA LEU A 61 -32.41 34.69 13.99
C LEU A 61 -33.05 33.32 13.73
N SER A 62 -32.70 32.31 14.52
CA SER A 62 -33.45 31.07 14.61
C SER A 62 -34.18 31.05 15.94
N LEU A 63 -35.52 31.09 15.91
CA LEU A 63 -36.37 30.98 17.07
C LEU A 63 -36.90 29.54 17.14
N VAL A 64 -36.46 28.76 18.11
CA VAL A 64 -36.67 27.30 18.15
C VAL A 64 -37.29 26.88 19.48
N SER A 65 -38.22 25.92 19.45
CA SER A 65 -38.71 25.23 20.65
C SER A 65 -39.18 23.82 20.31
N MET A 66 -39.03 22.89 21.25
CA MET A 66 -39.67 21.57 21.17
C MET A 66 -40.94 21.49 22.03
N SER A 67 -41.12 22.40 22.99
CA SER A 67 -42.25 22.43 23.92
C SER A 67 -43.29 23.52 23.62
N VAL A 68 -42.93 24.57 22.88
CA VAL A 68 -43.82 25.68 22.51
C VAL A 68 -44.32 25.51 21.07
N PRO A 69 -45.64 25.58 20.81
CA PRO A 69 -46.20 25.47 19.46
C PRO A 69 -45.66 26.52 18.49
N ALA A 70 -45.49 26.14 17.22
CA ALA A 70 -44.93 27.02 16.20
C ALA A 70 -45.74 28.31 15.99
N ASP A 71 -47.07 28.27 16.13
CA ASP A 71 -47.94 29.45 15.99
C ASP A 71 -47.68 30.47 17.10
N GLU A 72 -47.42 30.00 18.32
CA GLU A 72 -47.04 30.84 19.45
C GLU A 72 -45.66 31.45 19.24
N LEU A 73 -44.69 30.67 18.74
CA LEU A 73 -43.37 31.19 18.36
C LEU A 73 -43.44 32.26 17.27
N ARG A 74 -44.34 32.11 16.27
CA ARG A 74 -44.58 33.17 15.27
C ARG A 74 -45.19 34.42 15.89
N GLY A 75 -46.09 34.26 16.86
CA GLY A 75 -46.59 35.36 17.67
C GLY A 75 -45.47 36.11 18.39
N LEU A 76 -44.57 35.37 19.06
CA LEU A 76 -43.39 35.96 19.72
C LEU A 76 -42.46 36.65 18.72
N LEU A 77 -42.20 36.04 17.57
CA LEU A 77 -41.36 36.62 16.52
C LEU A 77 -41.93 37.96 16.00
N SER A 78 -43.25 38.02 15.82
CA SER A 78 -43.97 39.25 15.43
C SER A 78 -43.75 40.37 16.46
N VAL A 79 -43.78 40.03 17.76
CA VAL A 79 -43.53 40.99 18.85
C VAL A 79 -42.07 41.46 18.87
N ILE A 80 -41.09 40.57 18.64
CA ILE A 80 -39.67 40.96 18.51
C ILE A 80 -39.47 41.90 17.31
N GLY A 81 -40.31 41.80 16.29
CA GLY A 81 -40.30 42.71 15.14
C GLY A 81 -39.15 42.45 14.17
N ILE A 82 -38.77 41.18 14.00
CA ILE A 82 -37.87 40.70 12.95
C ILE A 82 -38.72 39.98 11.89
N PRO A 83 -38.63 40.35 10.60
CA PRO A 83 -39.42 39.71 9.55
C PRO A 83 -39.04 38.23 9.39
N GLU A 84 -40.03 37.39 9.06
CA GLU A 84 -39.78 35.99 8.73
C GLU A 84 -39.02 35.89 7.39
N HIS A 85 -38.15 34.89 7.29
CA HIS A 85 -37.29 34.69 6.13
C HIS A 85 -38.07 34.09 4.97
N GLU A 86 -38.28 34.87 3.91
CA GLU A 86 -38.90 34.42 2.67
C GLU A 86 -37.85 33.74 1.77
N GLY A 87 -37.56 32.45 2.01
CA GLY A 87 -36.71 31.66 1.12
C GLY A 87 -36.13 30.39 1.74
N THR A 88 -35.64 29.49 0.89
CA THR A 88 -34.98 28.24 1.31
C THR A 88 -33.47 28.35 1.43
N LYS A 89 -32.87 29.43 0.89
CA LYS A 89 -31.41 29.64 0.92
C LYS A 89 -31.01 30.34 2.21
N TRP A 90 -30.09 29.71 2.92
CA TRP A 90 -29.40 30.29 4.07
C TRP A 90 -28.06 30.83 3.59
N THR A 91 -27.73 32.06 3.97
CA THR A 91 -26.48 32.72 3.57
C THR A 91 -25.73 33.19 4.80
N GLU A 92 -24.42 32.98 4.81
CA GLU A 92 -23.51 33.48 5.83
C GLU A 92 -22.49 34.38 5.14
N GLN A 93 -22.47 35.66 5.50
CA GLN A 93 -21.49 36.59 4.92
C GLN A 93 -20.16 36.48 5.68
N ARG A 94 -19.06 36.32 4.94
CA ARG A 94 -17.70 36.36 5.50
C ARG A 94 -17.36 37.79 5.98
N PHE A 95 -16.45 37.86 6.95
CA PHE A 95 -15.97 39.06 7.64
C PHE A 95 -15.80 40.31 6.75
N GLY A 96 -16.20 41.49 7.27
CA GLY A 96 -15.87 42.80 6.71
C GLY A 96 -16.90 43.43 5.75
N LYS A 97 -18.07 42.82 5.56
CA LYS A 97 -19.17 43.42 4.76
C LYS A 97 -20.22 44.12 5.62
N ALA A 98 -20.97 45.01 4.97
CA ALA A 98 -22.01 45.85 5.57
C ALA A 98 -23.06 45.02 6.35
N PRO A 99 -23.70 45.61 7.38
CA PRO A 99 -24.80 44.97 8.11
C PRO A 99 -25.85 44.41 7.14
N VAL A 100 -26.32 43.18 7.41
CA VAL A 100 -27.40 42.55 6.65
C VAL A 100 -28.72 42.85 7.35
N GLU A 101 -29.77 43.14 6.59
CA GLU A 101 -31.11 43.29 7.15
C GLU A 101 -31.55 41.96 7.79
N PRO A 102 -31.87 41.92 9.09
CA PRO A 102 -32.10 40.65 9.76
C PRO A 102 -33.45 40.03 9.36
N THR A 103 -33.44 38.73 9.07
CA THR A 103 -34.65 37.91 8.97
C THR A 103 -34.60 36.75 9.97
N ALA A 104 -35.73 36.12 10.23
CA ALA A 104 -35.86 35.05 11.20
C ALA A 104 -36.53 33.79 10.63
N VAL A 105 -36.25 32.64 11.25
CA VAL A 105 -36.96 31.39 11.00
C VAL A 105 -37.51 30.81 12.29
N VAL A 106 -38.75 30.31 12.26
CA VAL A 106 -39.38 29.59 13.37
C VAL A 106 -39.15 28.09 13.19
N ASN A 107 -38.61 27.43 14.22
CA ASN A 107 -38.26 26.00 14.22
C ASN A 107 -37.38 25.57 13.03
N GLY A 108 -36.68 26.50 12.39
CA GLY A 108 -35.63 26.19 11.43
C GLY A 108 -34.41 25.67 12.18
N ASP A 109 -33.98 24.45 11.90
CA ASP A 109 -32.83 23.83 12.55
C ASP A 109 -31.52 24.47 12.08
N PRO A 110 -30.84 25.31 12.90
CA PRO A 110 -29.61 25.95 12.50
C PRO A 110 -28.46 24.97 12.34
N ARG A 111 -28.59 23.75 12.90
CA ARG A 111 -27.60 22.69 12.76
C ARG A 111 -27.42 22.30 11.30
N GLY A 112 -28.46 22.39 10.47
CA GLY A 112 -28.37 22.10 9.03
C GLY A 112 -27.37 22.99 8.29
N GLY A 113 -27.23 24.26 8.70
CA GLY A 113 -26.19 25.17 8.18
C GLY A 113 -24.84 25.08 8.92
N TRP A 114 -24.85 24.51 10.13
CA TRP A 114 -23.64 24.27 10.93
C TRP A 114 -22.97 22.91 10.63
N PHE A 115 -23.67 21.99 9.96
CA PHE A 115 -23.19 20.65 9.62
C PHE A 115 -22.11 20.71 8.53
N GLY A 116 -20.92 20.19 8.83
CA GLY A 116 -19.81 20.00 7.90
C GLY A 116 -18.54 19.51 8.60
N GLU A 117 -17.65 18.83 7.89
CA GLU A 117 -16.30 18.56 8.39
C GLU A 117 -15.57 19.88 8.62
N ARG A 118 -15.34 20.24 9.89
CA ARG A 118 -14.69 21.51 10.24
C ARG A 118 -13.19 21.33 10.42
N GLU A 119 -12.44 21.88 9.48
CA GLU A 119 -11.01 22.14 9.62
C GLU A 119 -10.83 23.65 9.90
N VAL A 120 -10.80 24.05 11.17
CA VAL A 120 -10.55 25.45 11.55
C VAL A 120 -9.06 25.59 11.87
N GLY A 121 -8.36 26.47 11.16
CA GLY A 121 -6.93 26.68 11.35
C GLY A 121 -6.32 27.56 10.27
N ALA A 122 -5.02 27.81 10.37
CA ALA A 122 -4.23 28.46 9.33
C ALA A 122 -3.20 27.48 8.79
N VAL A 123 -2.89 27.60 7.49
CA VAL A 123 -1.95 26.74 6.77
C VAL A 123 -0.70 27.54 6.45
N THR A 124 0.45 26.90 6.55
CA THR A 124 1.72 27.43 6.06
C THR A 124 2.51 26.29 5.43
N ASP A 125 3.21 26.60 4.34
CA ASP A 125 4.09 25.66 3.67
C ASP A 125 5.53 25.87 4.14
N VAL A 126 6.21 24.79 4.52
CA VAL A 126 7.56 24.83 5.06
C VAL A 126 8.45 23.97 4.19
N THR A 127 9.48 24.58 3.60
CA THR A 127 10.52 23.86 2.87
C THR A 127 11.69 23.62 3.81
N THR A 128 12.10 22.36 3.96
CA THR A 128 13.24 21.97 4.80
C THR A 128 14.04 20.88 4.12
N ALA A 129 15.35 20.88 4.35
CA ALA A 129 16.22 19.80 3.91
C ALA A 129 15.99 18.57 4.80
N LEU A 130 15.86 17.40 4.18
CA LEU A 130 15.62 16.14 4.89
C LEU A 130 16.95 15.44 5.18
N TYR A 131 17.19 15.18 6.45
CA TYR A 131 18.31 14.40 6.96
C TYR A 131 17.78 13.11 7.59
N ARG A 132 18.42 11.97 7.28
CA ARG A 132 18.12 10.68 7.93
C ARG A 132 19.13 10.45 9.07
N PRO A 133 18.72 9.84 10.21
CA PRO A 133 17.39 9.27 10.48
C PRO A 133 16.35 10.28 11.00
N GLY A 134 16.72 11.54 11.20
CA GLY A 134 15.80 12.57 11.71
C GLY A 134 16.12 13.97 11.20
N THR A 135 15.08 14.79 11.11
CA THR A 135 15.10 16.17 10.62
C THR A 135 14.34 17.07 11.58
N THR A 136 14.90 18.23 11.89
CA THR A 136 14.18 19.28 12.62
C THR A 136 13.51 20.22 11.62
N VAL A 137 12.20 20.42 11.76
CA VAL A 137 11.41 21.34 10.95
C VAL A 137 11.02 22.52 11.83
N ALA A 138 11.57 23.70 11.54
CA ALA A 138 11.29 24.93 12.25
C ALA A 138 10.44 25.87 11.39
N PHE A 139 9.38 26.44 11.96
CA PHE A 139 8.52 27.40 11.27
C PHE A 139 7.79 28.32 12.25
N GLU A 140 7.42 29.51 11.78
CA GLU A 140 6.58 30.44 12.53
C GLU A 140 5.11 30.01 12.48
N SER A 141 4.38 30.24 13.57
CA SER A 141 2.94 29.96 13.61
C SER A 141 2.20 30.80 12.57
N PRO A 142 1.36 30.19 11.72
CA PRO A 142 0.53 30.95 10.79
C PRO A 142 -0.62 31.67 11.48
N LEU A 143 -0.88 31.34 12.75
CA LEU A 143 -1.85 32.05 13.58
C LEU A 143 -1.16 33.18 14.33
N PRO A 144 -1.75 34.39 14.40
CA PRO A 144 -1.27 35.46 15.28
C PRO A 144 -1.43 35.04 16.74
N VAL A 145 -0.31 34.77 17.42
CA VAL A 145 -0.32 34.29 18.81
C VAL A 145 -0.16 35.47 19.78
N ALA A 146 -1.25 35.87 20.43
CA ALA A 146 -1.14 36.79 21.56
C ALA A 146 -0.52 36.08 22.77
N PRO A 147 0.32 36.74 23.59
CA PRO A 147 1.02 36.10 24.71
C PRO A 147 0.12 35.31 25.67
N ARG A 148 -1.12 35.79 25.90
CA ARG A 148 -2.11 35.13 26.78
C ARG A 148 -2.63 33.78 26.26
N PHE A 149 -2.47 33.49 24.96
CA PHE A 149 -2.92 32.25 24.33
C PHE A 149 -1.77 31.25 24.12
N VAL A 150 -0.53 31.63 24.39
CA VAL A 150 0.61 30.71 24.36
C VAL A 150 0.35 29.57 25.34
N GLY A 151 0.61 28.32 24.90
CA GLY A 151 0.38 27.14 25.73
C GLY A 151 -1.00 26.50 25.59
N GLN A 152 -1.96 27.17 24.95
CA GLN A 152 -3.29 26.60 24.69
C GLN A 152 -3.19 25.38 23.79
N ARG A 153 -4.08 24.39 23.97
CA ARG A 153 -4.04 23.16 23.17
C ARG A 153 -4.29 23.47 21.70
N THR A 154 -3.44 22.91 20.84
CA THR A 154 -3.59 23.01 19.39
C THR A 154 -3.26 21.66 18.74
N ASP A 155 -3.88 21.40 17.59
CA ASP A 155 -3.56 20.23 16.76
C ASP A 155 -2.78 20.73 15.53
N LEU A 156 -1.55 20.23 15.37
CA LEU A 156 -0.80 20.43 14.14
C LEU A 156 -1.14 19.32 13.17
N ARG A 157 -1.50 19.68 11.94
CA ARG A 157 -1.72 18.72 10.86
C ARG A 157 -0.60 18.82 9.85
N LEU A 158 0.16 17.75 9.70
CA LEU A 158 1.26 17.66 8.74
C LEU A 158 0.80 16.90 7.49
N ARG A 159 1.06 17.48 6.32
CA ARG A 159 0.82 16.88 5.01
C ARG A 159 2.11 16.98 4.19
N SER A 160 2.52 15.86 3.58
CA SER A 160 3.72 15.74 2.75
C SER A 160 3.71 14.36 2.09
N GLN A 161 4.37 14.23 0.94
CA GLN A 161 4.62 12.92 0.31
C GLN A 161 5.45 11.98 1.21
N LEU A 162 6.19 12.53 2.18
CA LEU A 162 6.87 11.73 3.21
C LEU A 162 5.89 10.92 4.09
N PHE A 163 4.63 11.35 4.13
CA PHE A 163 3.57 10.71 4.88
C PHE A 163 2.62 9.91 3.99
N ASP A 164 2.98 9.70 2.71
CA ASP A 164 2.28 8.78 1.79
C ASP A 164 2.68 7.33 2.13
N VAL A 165 2.34 6.92 3.35
CA VAL A 165 2.61 5.62 3.96
C VAL A 165 1.32 5.03 4.53
N PRO A 166 1.25 3.73 4.85
CA PRO A 166 0.06 3.13 5.43
C PRO A 166 -0.43 3.88 6.67
N ARG A 167 -1.72 4.22 6.69
CA ARG A 167 -2.35 5.04 7.74
C ARG A 167 -2.73 4.19 8.96
N ARG A 168 -1.77 3.39 9.45
CA ARG A 168 -1.95 2.48 10.59
C ARG A 168 -1.53 3.18 11.88
N PRO A 169 -2.26 3.01 13.01
CA PRO A 169 -1.93 3.67 14.28
C PRO A 169 -0.49 3.47 14.73
N ALA A 170 0.11 2.30 14.47
CA ALA A 170 1.49 1.99 14.82
C ALA A 170 2.54 2.68 13.90
N VAL A 171 2.17 3.10 12.70
CA VAL A 171 3.06 3.80 11.76
C VAL A 171 3.25 5.28 12.15
N ALA A 172 2.22 5.95 12.66
CA ALA A 172 2.32 7.38 13.02
C ALA A 172 3.43 7.70 14.04
N PRO A 173 3.57 6.93 15.15
CA PRO A 173 4.66 7.11 16.11
C PRO A 173 6.07 6.96 15.54
N LEU A 174 6.24 6.32 14.38
CA LEU A 174 7.54 6.22 13.71
C LEU A 174 8.08 7.57 13.27
N PHE A 175 7.20 8.52 12.94
CA PHE A 175 7.57 9.88 12.53
C PHE A 175 7.73 10.82 13.72
N HIS A 176 6.83 10.71 14.71
CA HIS A 176 6.91 11.50 15.94
C HIS A 176 6.14 10.80 17.05
N GLN A 177 6.70 10.74 18.26
CA GLN A 177 6.16 9.94 19.38
C GLN A 177 4.71 10.27 19.77
N ASN A 178 4.27 11.52 19.55
CA ASN A 178 2.92 12.00 19.86
C ASN A 178 2.00 12.07 18.64
N ALA A 179 2.38 11.46 17.51
CA ALA A 179 1.62 11.55 16.28
C ALA A 179 0.55 10.47 16.16
N ASN A 180 -0.57 10.82 15.51
CA ASN A 180 -1.65 9.91 15.16
C ASN A 180 -2.22 10.23 13.78
N TRP A 181 -2.84 9.25 13.13
CA TRP A 181 -3.53 9.48 11.85
C TRP A 181 -4.96 9.98 12.08
N VAL A 182 -5.31 11.13 11.51
CA VAL A 182 -6.68 11.66 11.53
C VAL A 182 -6.96 12.40 10.22
N GLY A 183 -8.09 12.10 9.57
CA GLY A 183 -8.47 12.76 8.32
C GLY A 183 -7.42 12.63 7.21
N GLY A 184 -6.73 11.48 7.16
CA GLY A 184 -5.70 11.21 6.16
C GLY A 184 -4.40 11.99 6.29
N ALA A 185 -4.15 12.62 7.44
CA ALA A 185 -2.91 13.34 7.71
C ALA A 185 -2.33 12.96 9.07
N LEU A 186 -1.04 13.23 9.24
CA LEU A 186 -0.36 13.04 10.51
C LEU A 186 -0.72 14.21 11.42
N ARG A 187 -1.42 13.95 12.52
CA ARG A 187 -1.76 14.94 13.54
C ARG A 187 -0.79 14.84 14.71
N LEU A 188 -0.37 15.98 15.22
CA LEU A 188 0.42 16.11 16.44
C LEU A 188 -0.33 17.00 17.41
N ARG A 189 -0.67 16.45 18.57
CA ARG A 189 -1.18 17.27 19.68
C ARG A 189 -0.03 18.12 20.22
N SER A 190 -0.24 19.42 20.25
CA SER A 190 0.77 20.40 20.65
C SER A 190 0.14 21.52 21.48
N ALA A 191 0.96 22.51 21.80
CA ALA A 191 0.53 23.78 22.36
C ALA A 191 0.69 24.89 21.31
N LEU A 192 -0.16 25.92 21.38
CA LEU A 192 -0.06 27.11 20.54
C LEU A 192 1.23 27.85 20.92
N LEU A 193 2.15 27.94 19.97
CA LEU A 193 3.45 28.59 20.12
C LEU A 193 3.65 29.62 19.00
N PRO A 194 4.38 30.72 19.21
CA PRO A 194 4.71 31.66 18.15
C PRO A 194 5.63 31.03 17.08
N ARG A 195 6.42 30.02 17.47
CA ARG A 195 7.33 29.27 16.63
C ARG A 195 7.31 27.80 17.03
N TYR A 196 7.30 26.92 16.04
CA TYR A 196 7.37 25.47 16.22
C TYR A 196 8.73 24.94 15.80
N GLU A 197 9.21 23.94 16.53
CA GLU A 197 10.38 23.15 16.18
C GLU A 197 10.00 21.67 16.35
N LEU A 198 9.75 21.00 15.22
CA LEU A 198 9.30 19.62 15.18
C LEU A 198 10.47 18.71 14.83
N ASN A 199 10.82 17.79 15.74
CA ASN A 199 11.82 16.76 15.49
C ASN A 199 11.14 15.55 14.83
N LEU A 200 11.16 15.51 13.50
CA LEU A 200 10.58 14.42 12.73
C LEU A 200 11.61 13.33 12.47
N ARG A 201 11.21 12.08 12.66
CA ARG A 201 11.96 10.90 12.24
C ARG A 201 11.57 10.53 10.81
N LEU A 202 12.52 10.00 10.06
CA LEU A 202 12.32 9.52 8.69
C LEU A 202 12.55 8.00 8.67
N PRO A 203 11.52 7.19 8.98
CA PRO A 203 11.66 5.74 9.06
C PRO A 203 12.03 5.13 7.70
N GLY A 204 12.80 4.04 7.74
CA GLY A 204 13.09 3.25 6.55
C GLY A 204 11.85 2.48 6.05
N PRO A 205 11.83 2.06 4.76
CA PRO A 205 10.69 1.33 4.20
C PRO A 205 10.34 0.04 4.95
N ASP A 206 11.34 -0.70 5.45
CA ASP A 206 11.14 -1.92 6.25
C ASP A 206 10.48 -1.60 7.60
N GLN A 207 10.92 -0.53 8.28
CA GLN A 207 10.31 -0.11 9.56
C GLN A 207 8.85 0.29 9.40
N ILE A 208 8.49 0.91 8.27
CA ILE A 208 7.11 1.23 7.94
C ILE A 208 6.31 -0.04 7.71
N LEU A 209 6.84 -1.01 6.95
CA LEU A 209 6.17 -2.29 6.70
C LEU A 209 5.92 -3.03 8.01
N ASP A 210 6.94 -3.17 8.86
CA ASP A 210 6.87 -3.84 10.16
C ASP A 210 5.80 -3.25 11.08
N ALA A 211 5.63 -1.92 11.06
CA ALA A 211 4.61 -1.24 11.85
C ALA A 211 3.22 -1.23 11.19
N ALA A 212 3.14 -1.45 9.87
CA ALA A 212 1.90 -1.38 9.12
C ALA A 212 1.13 -2.71 9.09
N VAL A 213 1.83 -3.83 9.18
CA VAL A 213 1.24 -5.17 9.20
C VAL A 213 0.59 -5.49 10.55
N ALA A 214 -0.45 -6.32 10.52
CA ALA A 214 -1.19 -6.73 11.71
C ALA A 214 -0.47 -7.81 12.54
N LEU A 215 0.43 -8.57 11.91
CA LEU A 215 1.11 -9.71 12.51
C LEU A 215 2.63 -9.61 12.30
N PRO A 216 3.45 -10.06 13.27
CA PRO A 216 4.88 -10.25 13.06
C PRO A 216 5.14 -11.26 11.95
N TYR A 217 6.17 -11.02 11.16
CA TYR A 217 6.56 -11.91 10.06
C TYR A 217 8.06 -12.08 9.98
N ARG A 218 8.49 -13.11 9.25
CA ARG A 218 9.88 -13.32 8.85
C ARG A 218 9.97 -13.47 7.34
N ALA A 219 11.11 -13.07 6.78
CA ALA A 219 11.38 -13.30 5.37
C ALA A 219 11.51 -14.80 5.11
N SER A 220 10.74 -15.32 4.15
CA SER A 220 10.81 -16.74 3.80
C SER A 220 12.13 -17.12 3.12
N ASP A 221 12.38 -18.41 2.99
CA ASP A 221 13.54 -18.93 2.25
C ASP A 221 13.54 -18.40 0.80
N LYS A 222 12.37 -18.30 0.18
CA LYS A 222 12.14 -17.70 -1.14
C LYS A 222 12.52 -16.22 -1.16
N ALA A 223 12.16 -15.47 -0.11
CA ALA A 223 12.55 -14.07 0.02
C ALA A 223 14.06 -13.86 0.15
N ARG A 224 14.76 -14.72 0.89
CA ARG A 224 16.23 -14.65 0.97
C ARG A 224 16.87 -14.88 -0.40
N GLN A 225 16.38 -15.85 -1.16
CA GLN A 225 16.88 -16.15 -2.52
C GLN A 225 16.61 -14.99 -3.48
N LEU A 226 15.40 -14.43 -3.45
CA LEU A 226 15.03 -13.28 -4.28
C LEU A 226 15.85 -12.04 -3.93
N ARG A 227 16.05 -11.74 -2.65
CA ARG A 227 16.95 -10.65 -2.20
C ARG A 227 18.36 -10.77 -2.78
N ALA A 228 18.89 -11.99 -2.90
CA ALA A 228 20.21 -12.20 -3.51
C ALA A 228 20.24 -11.84 -5.01
N VAL A 229 19.14 -12.01 -5.73
CA VAL A 229 18.99 -11.50 -7.11
C VAL A 229 18.79 -9.99 -7.12
N LEU A 230 17.88 -9.46 -6.30
CA LEU A 230 17.64 -8.01 -6.22
C LEU A 230 18.92 -7.22 -5.94
N ALA A 231 19.77 -7.72 -5.04
CA ALA A 231 21.05 -7.11 -4.71
C ALA A 231 22.04 -7.08 -5.90
N ARG A 232 21.95 -8.06 -6.82
CA ARG A 232 22.79 -8.12 -8.03
C ARG A 232 22.26 -7.25 -9.15
N GLU A 233 20.94 -7.13 -9.27
CA GLU A 233 20.27 -6.37 -10.32
C GLU A 233 20.40 -4.85 -10.17
N GLY A 234 21.01 -4.35 -9.08
CA GLY A 234 21.23 -2.92 -8.87
C GLY A 234 19.94 -2.10 -8.80
N GLY A 235 18.80 -2.74 -8.59
CA GLY A 235 17.48 -2.11 -8.45
C GLY A 235 16.59 -2.10 -9.70
N SER A 236 16.96 -2.72 -10.84
CA SER A 236 16.06 -2.86 -12.00
C SER A 236 15.74 -4.34 -12.29
N LEU A 237 14.45 -4.67 -12.26
CA LEU A 237 13.92 -6.01 -12.54
C LEU A 237 13.24 -6.13 -13.90
N ASP A 238 13.39 -5.12 -14.77
CA ASP A 238 12.68 -5.05 -16.04
C ASP A 238 12.99 -6.24 -16.96
N LEU A 239 14.18 -6.84 -16.81
CA LEU A 239 14.56 -8.05 -17.52
C LEU A 239 13.57 -9.20 -17.31
N TYR A 240 12.99 -9.32 -16.11
CA TYR A 240 12.07 -10.41 -15.78
C TYR A 240 10.66 -10.16 -16.33
N ARG A 241 10.42 -9.03 -17.02
CA ARG A 241 9.20 -8.77 -17.78
C ARG A 241 9.30 -9.29 -19.22
N ASP A 242 10.49 -9.67 -19.68
CA ASP A 242 10.67 -10.24 -21.02
C ASP A 242 10.26 -11.74 -21.04
N PRO A 243 9.21 -12.11 -21.80
CA PRO A 243 8.73 -13.49 -21.85
C PRO A 243 9.78 -14.47 -22.40
N VAL A 244 10.66 -14.03 -23.30
CA VAL A 244 11.73 -14.88 -23.85
C VAL A 244 12.76 -15.18 -22.76
N VAL A 245 13.14 -14.18 -21.98
CA VAL A 245 14.12 -14.35 -20.89
C VAL A 245 13.60 -15.32 -19.84
N LEU A 246 12.35 -15.16 -19.39
CA LEU A 246 11.73 -16.11 -18.45
C LEU A 246 11.77 -17.54 -18.98
N SER A 247 11.38 -17.74 -20.25
CA SER A 247 11.39 -19.06 -20.88
C SER A 247 12.80 -19.62 -21.11
N VAL A 248 13.80 -18.78 -21.34
CA VAL A 248 15.22 -19.20 -21.43
C VAL A 248 15.71 -19.68 -20.07
N ILE A 249 15.42 -18.96 -18.99
CA ILE A 249 15.78 -19.39 -17.63
C ILE A 249 15.12 -20.74 -17.32
N GLU A 250 13.84 -20.90 -17.66
CA GLU A 250 13.15 -22.16 -17.47
C GLU A 250 13.70 -23.30 -18.33
N ALA A 251 14.08 -23.03 -19.58
CA ALA A 251 14.69 -24.03 -20.46
C ALA A 251 16.04 -24.49 -19.90
N LEU A 252 16.84 -23.58 -19.33
CA LEU A 252 18.09 -23.91 -18.65
C LEU A 252 17.91 -24.53 -17.26
N SER A 253 16.68 -24.56 -16.73
CA SER A 253 16.41 -25.18 -15.44
C SER A 253 16.40 -26.71 -15.56
N PRO A 254 17.03 -27.44 -14.63
CA PRO A 254 17.07 -28.90 -14.67
C PRO A 254 15.66 -29.52 -14.67
N ILE A 255 15.44 -30.49 -15.56
CA ILE A 255 14.14 -31.18 -15.75
C ILE A 255 13.78 -31.98 -14.49
N ASP A 256 14.77 -32.65 -13.88
CA ASP A 256 14.55 -33.63 -12.81
C ASP A 256 14.08 -33.03 -11.48
N SER A 257 14.27 -31.74 -11.23
CA SER A 257 13.80 -31.12 -9.97
C SER A 257 12.28 -31.21 -9.80
N ARG A 258 11.52 -31.27 -10.91
CA ARG A 258 10.06 -31.35 -10.90
C ARG A 258 9.54 -32.79 -10.80
N ASP A 259 10.19 -33.73 -11.48
CA ASP A 259 9.79 -35.13 -11.43
C ASP A 259 10.29 -35.80 -10.16
N LEU A 260 11.47 -35.44 -9.65
CA LEU A 260 11.94 -35.84 -8.32
C LEU A 260 11.05 -35.27 -7.21
N LYS A 261 10.63 -33.99 -7.30
CA LYS A 261 9.63 -33.40 -6.38
C LYS A 261 8.33 -34.20 -6.38
N ARG A 262 7.85 -34.66 -7.55
CA ARG A 262 6.67 -35.53 -7.67
C ARG A 262 6.91 -36.94 -7.12
N SER A 263 8.03 -37.57 -7.45
CA SER A 263 8.39 -38.90 -6.94
C SER A 263 8.55 -38.89 -5.42
N LEU A 264 9.12 -37.83 -4.83
CA LEU A 264 9.19 -37.66 -3.39
C LEU A 264 7.82 -37.36 -2.75
N ALA A 265 6.95 -36.60 -3.44
CA ALA A 265 5.56 -36.41 -3.00
C ALA A 265 4.81 -37.75 -2.93
N GLN A 266 5.03 -38.62 -3.92
CA GLN A 266 4.41 -39.92 -4.05
C GLN A 266 4.95 -40.95 -3.05
N LEU A 267 6.12 -40.72 -2.45
CA LEU A 267 6.71 -41.61 -1.46
C LEU A 267 6.10 -41.47 -0.05
N GLY A 268 5.25 -40.46 0.19
CA GLY A 268 4.27 -40.39 1.28
C GLY A 268 4.77 -40.60 2.73
N LYS A 269 6.08 -40.57 2.98
CA LYS A 269 6.71 -40.96 4.27
C LYS A 269 7.79 -39.99 4.76
N LEU A 270 7.95 -38.84 4.11
CA LEU A 270 8.94 -37.83 4.51
C LEU A 270 8.17 -36.60 4.96
N ASP A 271 8.49 -36.11 6.16
CA ASP A 271 8.02 -34.81 6.60
C ASP A 271 8.58 -33.73 5.65
N GLU A 272 7.84 -32.63 5.47
CA GLU A 272 8.20 -31.60 4.48
C GLU A 272 9.64 -31.04 4.63
N PRO A 273 10.20 -30.89 5.85
CA PRO A 273 11.61 -30.48 6.04
C PRO A 273 12.62 -31.50 5.47
N ASP A 274 12.39 -32.80 5.65
CA ASP A 274 13.28 -33.86 5.17
C ASP A 274 13.21 -33.99 3.64
N ARG A 275 12.02 -33.76 3.09
CA ARG A 275 11.79 -33.75 1.65
C ARG A 275 12.50 -32.59 0.97
N GLU A 276 12.46 -31.40 1.57
CA GLU A 276 13.23 -30.24 1.08
C GLU A 276 14.74 -30.45 1.20
N LEU A 277 15.22 -31.05 2.31
CA LEU A 277 16.63 -31.37 2.51
C LEU A 277 17.14 -32.36 1.44
N ILE A 278 16.37 -33.42 1.14
CA ILE A 278 16.71 -34.40 0.10
C ILE A 278 16.69 -33.75 -1.29
N LEU A 279 15.72 -32.89 -1.58
CA LEU A 279 15.67 -32.14 -2.84
C LEU A 279 16.88 -31.20 -3.00
N ALA A 280 17.28 -30.51 -1.94
CA ALA A 280 18.47 -29.67 -1.90
C ALA A 280 19.75 -30.50 -2.06
N ALA A 281 19.81 -31.69 -1.44
CA ALA A 281 20.93 -32.63 -1.57
C ALA A 281 21.04 -33.18 -3.00
N VAL A 282 19.94 -33.61 -3.62
CA VAL A 282 19.97 -34.12 -5.00
C VAL A 282 20.26 -32.99 -6.01
N ALA A 283 19.72 -31.79 -5.78
CA ALA A 283 20.02 -30.61 -6.60
C ALA A 283 21.49 -30.15 -6.48
N SER A 284 22.16 -30.43 -5.36
CA SER A 284 23.58 -30.12 -5.15
C SER A 284 24.52 -31.23 -5.62
N VAL A 285 24.07 -32.49 -5.65
CA VAL A 285 24.87 -33.65 -6.09
C VAL A 285 24.87 -33.83 -7.61
N LYS A 286 23.80 -33.46 -8.33
CA LYS A 286 23.73 -33.65 -9.79
C LYS A 286 24.21 -32.40 -10.55
N GLU A 287 25.19 -32.58 -11.45
CA GLU A 287 25.68 -31.48 -12.28
C GLU A 287 24.55 -30.90 -13.15
N PRO A 288 24.42 -29.56 -13.25
CA PRO A 288 23.37 -28.93 -14.02
C PRO A 288 23.50 -29.24 -15.52
N ASP A 289 22.37 -29.50 -16.19
CA ASP A 289 22.32 -29.69 -17.65
C ASP A 289 22.96 -28.51 -18.37
N LEU A 290 24.02 -28.81 -19.13
CA LEU A 290 24.66 -27.86 -20.03
C LEU A 290 23.92 -27.89 -21.36
N ARG A 291 23.34 -26.76 -21.78
CA ARG A 291 22.55 -26.70 -23.02
C ARG A 291 23.20 -25.80 -24.07
N ALA A 292 23.19 -26.24 -25.32
CA ALA A 292 23.57 -25.41 -26.45
C ALA A 292 22.42 -24.45 -26.83
N LEU A 293 22.71 -23.41 -27.62
CA LEU A 293 21.72 -22.41 -28.05
C LEU A 293 20.48 -23.05 -28.69
N ASP A 294 20.68 -23.97 -29.62
CA ASP A 294 19.58 -24.63 -30.32
C ASP A 294 18.73 -25.51 -29.39
N GLU A 295 19.35 -26.16 -28.41
CA GLU A 295 18.64 -26.94 -27.40
C GLU A 295 17.79 -26.03 -26.48
N VAL A 296 18.32 -24.88 -26.07
CA VAL A 296 17.53 -23.89 -25.31
C VAL A 296 16.32 -23.44 -26.11
N ARG A 297 16.52 -23.12 -27.40
CA ARG A 297 15.46 -22.67 -28.29
C ARG A 297 14.34 -23.70 -28.46
N THR A 298 14.68 -24.98 -28.63
CA THR A 298 13.66 -26.04 -28.80
C THR A 298 12.90 -26.35 -27.51
N LEU A 299 13.47 -26.00 -26.35
CA LEU A 299 12.86 -26.24 -25.04
C LEU A 299 12.06 -25.05 -24.50
N LEU A 300 11.99 -23.94 -25.24
CA LEU A 300 11.18 -22.79 -24.84
C LEU A 300 9.72 -23.20 -24.69
N LYS A 301 9.14 -22.80 -23.55
CA LYS A 301 7.74 -22.99 -23.20
C LYS A 301 7.09 -21.62 -22.97
N PRO A 302 5.75 -21.51 -22.95
CA PRO A 302 5.10 -20.27 -22.51
C PRO A 302 5.69 -19.78 -21.17
N PRO A 303 5.93 -18.46 -21.02
CA PRO A 303 5.26 -17.37 -21.75
C PRO A 303 5.88 -16.91 -23.08
N ALA A 304 7.05 -17.41 -23.50
CA ALA A 304 7.63 -17.05 -24.80
C ALA A 304 6.67 -17.30 -25.97
N PRO A 305 6.63 -16.40 -26.97
CA PRO A 305 5.82 -16.58 -28.17
C PRO A 305 6.31 -17.76 -29.00
N THR A 306 5.45 -18.33 -29.85
CA THR A 306 5.85 -19.38 -30.78
C THR A 306 6.82 -18.82 -31.84
N GLY A 307 7.80 -19.64 -32.25
CA GLY A 307 8.71 -19.26 -33.34
C GLY A 307 9.82 -18.26 -32.96
N VAL A 308 10.22 -18.18 -31.68
CA VAL A 308 11.37 -17.35 -31.27
C VAL A 308 12.62 -17.69 -32.08
N THR A 309 13.24 -16.67 -32.66
CA THR A 309 14.45 -16.85 -33.50
C THR A 309 15.67 -17.18 -32.64
N ALA A 310 16.65 -17.89 -33.21
CA ALA A 310 17.91 -18.19 -32.52
C ALA A 310 18.66 -16.92 -32.09
N LYS A 311 18.59 -15.85 -32.91
CA LYS A 311 19.15 -14.54 -32.60
C LYS A 311 18.55 -13.98 -31.29
N ARG A 312 17.22 -14.02 -31.14
CA ARG A 312 16.55 -13.49 -29.96
C ARG A 312 16.86 -14.28 -28.68
N VAL A 313 16.98 -15.61 -28.81
CA VAL A 313 17.44 -16.47 -27.70
C VAL A 313 18.89 -16.14 -27.32
N ALA A 314 19.76 -15.91 -28.30
CA ALA A 314 21.14 -15.53 -28.06
C ALA A 314 21.27 -14.15 -27.40
N GLU A 315 20.42 -13.18 -27.76
CA GLU A 315 20.32 -11.87 -27.10
C GLU A 315 19.92 -12.02 -25.63
N ALA A 316 18.86 -12.79 -25.34
CA ALA A 316 18.41 -13.06 -23.96
C ALA A 316 19.50 -13.77 -23.13
N LEU A 317 20.18 -14.77 -23.71
CA LEU A 317 21.31 -15.44 -23.06
C LEU A 317 22.49 -14.50 -22.83
N GLY A 318 22.77 -13.61 -23.78
CA GLY A 318 23.80 -12.58 -23.63
C GLY A 318 23.53 -11.69 -22.43
N GLU A 319 22.32 -11.15 -22.32
CA GLU A 319 21.93 -10.30 -21.20
C GLU A 319 21.98 -11.05 -19.85
N LEU A 320 21.51 -12.30 -19.82
CA LEU A 320 21.61 -13.14 -18.62
C LEU A 320 23.06 -13.47 -18.23
N VAL A 321 23.97 -13.57 -19.20
CA VAL A 321 25.40 -13.76 -18.95
C VAL A 321 26.03 -12.49 -18.39
N ASP A 322 25.69 -11.33 -18.95
CA ASP A 322 26.21 -10.03 -18.51
C ASP A 322 25.78 -9.72 -17.07
N ARG A 323 24.58 -10.15 -16.66
CA ARG A 323 24.08 -10.07 -15.28
C ARG A 323 24.54 -11.22 -14.38
N ALA A 324 25.40 -12.12 -14.88
CA ALA A 324 25.91 -13.31 -14.18
C ALA A 324 24.81 -14.28 -13.68
N HIS A 325 23.62 -14.25 -14.28
CA HIS A 325 22.55 -15.23 -14.05
C HIS A 325 22.77 -16.53 -14.79
N VAL A 326 23.49 -16.47 -15.91
CA VAL A 326 23.88 -17.60 -16.74
C VAL A 326 25.41 -17.60 -16.88
N HIS A 327 26.01 -18.78 -16.84
CA HIS A 327 27.40 -18.97 -17.23
C HIS A 327 27.46 -19.51 -18.66
N ARG A 328 28.39 -18.96 -19.45
CA ARG A 328 28.65 -19.31 -20.84
C ARG A 328 30.06 -19.88 -20.98
N GLY A 329 30.20 -20.96 -21.74
CA GLY A 329 31.49 -21.62 -21.93
C GLY A 329 31.47 -22.75 -22.95
N LEU A 330 32.56 -23.52 -23.00
CA LEU A 330 32.69 -24.73 -23.80
C LEU A 330 32.46 -25.96 -22.92
N ARG A 331 31.73 -26.96 -23.43
CA ARG A 331 31.52 -28.21 -22.71
C ARG A 331 32.66 -29.18 -22.99
N ALA A 332 33.41 -29.56 -21.96
CA ALA A 332 34.44 -30.60 -22.04
C ALA A 332 33.85 -31.93 -21.56
N ASP A 333 33.86 -32.93 -22.43
CA ASP A 333 33.35 -34.27 -22.17
C ASP A 333 34.53 -35.22 -21.91
N CYS A 334 34.54 -35.88 -20.76
CA CYS A 334 35.54 -36.90 -20.43
C CYS A 334 35.03 -38.29 -20.78
N THR A 335 35.73 -39.01 -21.65
CA THR A 335 35.36 -40.38 -22.06
C THR A 335 35.69 -41.45 -21.02
N LEU A 336 36.40 -41.11 -19.95
CA LEU A 336 36.80 -42.07 -18.91
C LEU A 336 35.82 -42.11 -17.73
N CYS A 337 35.40 -40.95 -17.23
CA CYS A 337 34.51 -40.85 -16.07
C CYS A 337 33.16 -40.19 -16.38
N ASP A 338 32.86 -40.00 -17.67
CA ASP A 338 31.60 -39.43 -18.21
C ASP A 338 31.23 -38.02 -17.70
N THR A 339 32.14 -37.35 -17.00
CA THR A 339 31.92 -35.99 -16.51
C THR A 339 31.81 -35.00 -17.67
N ARG A 340 30.82 -34.10 -17.58
CA ARG A 340 30.56 -33.07 -18.58
C ARG A 340 30.68 -31.70 -17.93
N GLU A 341 31.79 -31.04 -18.19
CA GLU A 341 32.15 -29.82 -17.46
C GLU A 341 32.06 -28.58 -18.34
N LEU A 342 31.47 -27.50 -17.81
CA LEU A 342 31.51 -26.20 -18.48
C LEU A 342 32.84 -25.48 -18.17
N ARG A 343 33.64 -25.25 -19.21
CA ARG A 343 34.86 -24.43 -19.17
C ARG A 343 34.55 -23.02 -19.61
N GLN A 344 34.83 -22.05 -18.75
CA GLN A 344 34.74 -20.66 -19.15
C GLN A 344 35.72 -20.38 -20.29
N LEU A 345 35.40 -19.41 -21.15
CA LEU A 345 36.23 -19.11 -22.33
C LEU A 345 37.66 -18.71 -21.95
N THR A 346 37.84 -18.07 -20.79
CA THR A 346 39.13 -17.69 -20.22
C THR A 346 39.95 -18.88 -19.70
N GLU A 347 39.30 -20.00 -19.43
CA GLU A 347 39.90 -21.23 -18.89
C GLU A 347 40.05 -22.32 -19.97
N ALA A 348 39.64 -22.04 -21.21
CA ALA A 348 39.64 -23.01 -22.28
C ALA A 348 41.07 -23.22 -22.81
N ALA A 349 41.56 -24.45 -22.73
CA ALA A 349 42.86 -24.86 -23.27
C ALA A 349 42.67 -25.62 -24.58
N ALA A 350 43.64 -25.55 -25.50
CA ALA A 350 43.55 -26.26 -26.79
C ALA A 350 43.31 -27.78 -26.63
N ALA A 351 43.86 -28.38 -25.56
CA ALA A 351 43.61 -29.76 -25.16
C ALA A 351 43.07 -29.79 -23.72
N PRO A 352 41.75 -29.94 -23.51
CA PRO A 352 41.20 -29.93 -22.16
C PRO A 352 41.51 -31.23 -21.42
N THR A 353 41.73 -31.12 -20.10
CA THR A 353 41.87 -32.26 -19.18
C THR A 353 40.73 -32.26 -18.18
N CYS A 354 40.11 -33.40 -17.92
CA CYS A 354 39.02 -33.54 -16.95
C CYS A 354 39.44 -33.05 -15.55
N ARG A 355 38.63 -32.19 -14.88
CA ARG A 355 38.95 -31.76 -13.49
C ARG A 355 38.77 -32.88 -12.45
N ALA A 356 37.92 -33.86 -12.72
CA ALA A 356 37.64 -34.96 -11.80
C ALA A 356 38.75 -36.02 -11.79
N CYS A 357 39.07 -36.60 -12.95
CA CYS A 357 40.00 -37.73 -13.05
C CYS A 357 41.34 -37.39 -13.74
N ARG A 358 41.52 -36.14 -14.20
CA ARG A 358 42.71 -35.65 -14.92
C ARG A 358 43.00 -36.30 -16.29
N ALA A 359 42.14 -37.21 -16.76
CA ALA A 359 42.25 -37.79 -18.09
C ALA A 359 42.05 -36.74 -19.20
N PRO A 360 42.57 -36.97 -20.42
CA PRO A 360 42.24 -36.17 -21.58
C PRO A 360 40.72 -36.07 -21.78
N ALA A 361 40.24 -34.88 -22.13
CA ALA A 361 38.85 -34.61 -22.48
C ALA A 361 38.79 -34.01 -23.88
N ALA A 362 37.59 -33.96 -24.46
CA ALA A 362 37.34 -33.29 -25.73
C ALA A 362 36.23 -32.26 -25.57
N TYR A 363 36.32 -31.14 -26.28
CA TYR A 363 35.20 -30.22 -26.35
C TYR A 363 34.09 -30.79 -27.24
N ALA A 364 32.85 -30.64 -26.80
CA ALA A 364 31.69 -30.97 -27.61
C ALA A 364 31.65 -30.05 -28.85
N ALA A 365 31.67 -30.67 -30.03
CA ALA A 365 31.65 -29.97 -31.31
C ALA A 365 30.22 -29.63 -31.74
N GLY A 366 30.05 -28.47 -32.37
CA GLY A 366 28.83 -28.07 -33.06
C GLY A 366 28.79 -28.61 -34.50
N ALA A 367 27.79 -28.17 -35.27
CA ALA A 367 27.52 -28.67 -36.62
C ALA A 367 28.67 -28.47 -37.63
N ARG A 368 29.61 -27.56 -37.37
CA ARG A 368 30.76 -27.26 -38.24
C ARG A 368 32.06 -27.91 -37.76
N GLY A 369 32.03 -28.76 -36.75
CA GLY A 369 33.22 -29.37 -36.15
C GLY A 369 33.98 -28.47 -35.16
N GLU A 370 33.61 -27.19 -35.05
CA GLU A 370 34.13 -26.27 -34.04
C GLU A 370 33.47 -26.49 -32.67
N PRO A 371 34.16 -26.21 -31.54
CA PRO A 371 33.55 -26.28 -30.21
C PRO A 371 32.27 -25.44 -30.09
N ALA A 372 31.18 -26.05 -29.62
CA ALA A 372 29.91 -25.35 -29.42
C ALA A 372 29.87 -24.59 -28.09
N MET A 373 29.11 -23.50 -28.07
CA MET A 373 28.83 -22.74 -26.85
C MET A 373 27.71 -23.37 -26.06
N TYR A 374 27.95 -23.57 -24.76
CA TYR A 374 27.00 -24.11 -23.80
C TYR A 374 26.71 -23.11 -22.69
N TYR A 375 25.51 -23.23 -22.13
CA TYR A 375 24.96 -22.35 -21.12
C TYR A 375 24.47 -23.16 -19.92
N ARG A 376 24.61 -22.59 -18.72
CA ARG A 376 23.98 -23.10 -17.50
C ARG A 376 23.57 -21.95 -16.60
N LEU A 377 22.49 -22.13 -15.84
CA LEU A 377 22.11 -21.17 -14.80
C LEU A 377 23.16 -21.10 -13.69
N SER A 378 23.35 -19.90 -13.14
CA SER A 378 24.06 -19.70 -11.89
C SER A 378 23.35 -20.41 -10.73
N PRO A 379 24.05 -20.77 -9.64
CA PRO A 379 23.44 -21.47 -8.51
C PRO A 379 22.21 -20.77 -7.92
N VAL A 380 22.26 -19.43 -7.79
CA VAL A 380 21.15 -18.63 -7.26
C VAL A 380 19.94 -18.68 -8.18
N MET A 381 20.14 -18.50 -9.49
CA MET A 381 19.04 -18.51 -10.47
C MET A 381 18.41 -19.90 -10.60
N ARG A 382 19.20 -20.97 -10.43
CA ARG A 382 18.66 -22.35 -10.35
C ARG A 382 17.67 -22.50 -9.20
N LEU A 383 18.02 -22.01 -8.01
CA LEU A 383 17.15 -22.10 -6.83
C LEU A 383 15.85 -21.32 -7.05
N ILE A 384 15.95 -20.08 -7.53
CA ILE A 384 14.79 -19.23 -7.82
C ILE A 384 13.87 -19.89 -8.84
N SER A 385 14.42 -20.40 -9.94
CA SER A 385 13.60 -21.05 -10.96
C SER A 385 12.97 -22.35 -10.46
N ALA A 386 13.66 -23.12 -9.60
CA ALA A 386 13.15 -24.37 -9.04
C ALA A 386 12.04 -24.17 -7.98
N ASN A 387 12.03 -23.00 -7.33
CA ASN A 387 11.08 -22.63 -6.28
C ASN A 387 9.97 -21.68 -6.77
N GLY A 388 9.81 -21.56 -8.09
CA GLY A 388 8.73 -20.73 -8.65
C GLY A 388 8.89 -19.24 -8.36
N GLY A 389 10.13 -18.75 -8.20
CA GLY A 389 10.41 -17.33 -7.95
C GLY A 389 10.38 -16.46 -9.21
N LEU A 390 10.37 -17.02 -10.42
CA LEU A 390 10.34 -16.23 -11.67
C LEU A 390 9.07 -15.38 -11.84
N PRO A 391 7.85 -15.92 -11.62
CA PRO A 391 6.65 -15.08 -11.58
C PRO A 391 6.72 -13.96 -10.55
N VAL A 392 7.34 -14.21 -9.39
CA VAL A 392 7.49 -13.22 -8.32
C VAL A 392 8.42 -12.09 -8.74
N LEU A 393 9.51 -12.39 -9.45
CA LEU A 393 10.40 -11.37 -10.01
C LEU A 393 9.67 -10.49 -11.04
N ALA A 394 8.84 -11.07 -11.91
CA ALA A 394 8.04 -10.32 -12.87
C ALA A 394 7.03 -9.40 -12.17
N ALA A 395 6.32 -9.91 -11.16
CA ALA A 395 5.39 -9.12 -10.36
C ALA A 395 6.09 -8.01 -9.56
N ALA A 396 7.24 -8.32 -8.95
CA ALA A 396 8.05 -7.35 -8.24
C ALA A 396 8.55 -6.24 -9.18
N ALA A 397 8.90 -6.55 -10.43
CA ALA A 397 9.32 -5.54 -11.41
C ALA A 397 8.22 -4.50 -11.68
N VAL A 398 6.97 -4.95 -11.88
CA VAL A 398 5.82 -4.06 -12.08
C VAL A 398 5.59 -3.19 -10.84
N LEU A 399 5.53 -3.82 -9.67
CA LEU A 399 5.20 -3.13 -8.42
C LEU A 399 6.31 -2.15 -7.98
N GLN A 400 7.58 -2.49 -8.18
CA GLN A 400 8.69 -1.57 -7.90
C GLN A 400 8.69 -0.36 -8.83
N ALA A 401 8.34 -0.54 -10.11
CA ALA A 401 8.17 0.58 -11.04
C ALA A 401 7.00 1.51 -10.64
N GLU A 402 6.01 0.99 -9.92
CA GLU A 402 4.92 1.76 -9.32
C GLU A 402 5.31 2.43 -7.98
N GLY A 403 6.54 2.25 -7.50
CA GLY A 403 7.05 2.82 -6.25
C GLY A 403 6.66 2.03 -4.99
N VAL A 404 6.27 0.77 -5.14
CA VAL A 404 5.91 -0.11 -4.01
C VAL A 404 7.18 -0.66 -3.36
N HIS A 405 7.27 -0.57 -2.03
CA HIS A 405 8.26 -1.31 -1.24
C HIS A 405 7.79 -2.74 -1.04
N LEU A 406 8.63 -3.72 -1.37
CA LEU A 406 8.24 -5.13 -1.39
C LEU A 406 9.23 -6.03 -0.65
N LEU A 407 8.64 -6.99 0.05
CA LEU A 407 9.24 -8.22 0.52
C LEU A 407 8.67 -9.39 -0.30
N ALA A 408 9.55 -10.08 -1.01
CA ALA A 408 9.16 -11.17 -1.89
C ALA A 408 9.13 -12.52 -1.17
N GLY A 409 8.15 -12.72 -0.29
CA GLY A 409 7.98 -13.92 0.53
C GLY A 409 7.97 -13.56 2.02
N ALA A 410 6.83 -13.78 2.68
CA ALA A 410 6.67 -13.51 4.09
C ALA A 410 5.96 -14.67 4.77
N GLU A 411 6.58 -15.20 5.82
CA GLU A 411 6.01 -16.23 6.68
C GLU A 411 5.55 -15.60 7.99
N ALA A 412 4.40 -16.03 8.48
CA ALA A 412 3.88 -15.69 9.80
C ALA A 412 3.15 -16.87 10.42
N THR A 413 2.90 -16.76 11.72
CA THR A 413 2.10 -17.71 12.48
C THR A 413 0.90 -16.97 13.06
N SER A 414 -0.31 -17.48 12.85
CA SER A 414 -1.48 -17.04 13.62
C SER A 414 -2.29 -18.25 14.05
N ASP A 415 -2.79 -18.21 15.28
CA ASP A 415 -3.60 -19.30 15.88
C ASP A 415 -2.89 -20.66 15.90
N GLY A 416 -1.56 -20.64 15.94
CA GLY A 416 -0.72 -21.84 15.93
C GLY A 416 -0.48 -22.44 14.54
N GLU A 417 -0.99 -21.82 13.48
CA GLU A 417 -0.79 -22.24 12.10
C GLU A 417 0.17 -21.30 11.37
N ASP A 418 1.21 -21.89 10.77
CA ASP A 418 2.14 -21.19 9.89
C ASP A 418 1.51 -21.00 8.50
N PHE A 419 1.69 -19.81 7.93
CA PHE A 419 1.25 -19.48 6.59
C PHE A 419 2.25 -18.54 5.90
N GLU A 420 2.25 -18.56 4.57
CA GLU A 420 3.13 -17.75 3.74
C GLU A 420 2.32 -16.95 2.72
N VAL A 421 2.82 -15.77 2.35
CA VAL A 421 2.42 -15.04 1.14
C VAL A 421 3.64 -14.81 0.25
N ASP A 422 3.46 -14.92 -1.06
CA ASP A 422 4.53 -14.71 -2.04
C ASP A 422 5.03 -13.27 -2.12
N LEU A 423 4.15 -12.31 -1.84
CA LEU A 423 4.43 -10.88 -1.84
C LEU A 423 3.82 -10.25 -0.58
N LEU A 424 4.59 -9.40 0.08
CA LEU A 424 4.15 -8.52 1.15
C LEU A 424 4.82 -7.17 0.97
N GLY A 425 4.11 -6.06 1.16
CA GLY A 425 4.71 -4.75 0.94
C GLY A 425 3.76 -3.60 1.24
N TRP A 426 4.21 -2.40 0.89
CA TRP A 426 3.37 -1.21 0.99
C TRP A 426 3.68 -0.22 -0.13
N GLY A 427 2.64 0.48 -0.57
CA GLY A 427 2.71 1.52 -1.59
C GLY A 427 1.69 2.60 -1.28
N ARG A 428 2.14 3.86 -1.26
CA ARG A 428 1.33 4.98 -0.80
C ARG A 428 0.72 4.66 0.58
N THR A 429 -0.58 4.82 0.73
CA THR A 429 -1.28 4.61 2.00
C THR A 429 -1.78 3.19 2.24
N LYS A 430 -1.33 2.21 1.45
CA LYS A 430 -1.88 0.85 1.46
C LYS A 430 -0.80 -0.20 1.72
N VAL A 431 -1.17 -1.21 2.50
CA VAL A 431 -0.44 -2.48 2.63
C VAL A 431 -0.93 -3.43 1.54
N LEU A 432 -0.01 -4.13 0.90
CA LEU A 432 -0.29 -5.10 -0.14
C LEU A 432 0.24 -6.46 0.30
N ALA A 433 -0.53 -7.51 0.07
CA ALA A 433 -0.08 -8.89 0.20
C ALA A 433 -0.69 -9.72 -0.93
N GLY A 434 -0.09 -10.84 -1.30
CA GLY A 434 -0.70 -11.66 -2.32
C GLY A 434 0.10 -12.83 -2.82
N GLU A 435 -0.50 -13.51 -3.79
CA GLU A 435 -0.07 -14.79 -4.30
C GLU A 435 0.32 -14.70 -5.77
N VAL A 436 1.41 -15.38 -6.14
CA VAL A 436 1.98 -15.30 -7.48
C VAL A 436 2.22 -16.69 -8.04
N LYS A 437 1.41 -17.08 -9.01
CA LYS A 437 1.52 -18.40 -9.63
C LYS A 437 2.09 -18.32 -11.03
N ARG A 438 2.79 -19.36 -11.45
CA ARG A 438 3.24 -19.47 -12.84
C ARG A 438 2.06 -19.50 -13.84
N ARG A 439 0.95 -20.13 -13.48
CA ARG A 439 -0.24 -20.27 -14.33
C ARG A 439 -1.45 -19.80 -13.52
N ALA A 440 -2.36 -19.07 -14.16
CA ALA A 440 -3.59 -18.58 -13.53
C ALA A 440 -4.41 -19.71 -12.89
N ALA A 441 -4.57 -20.85 -13.58
CA ALA A 441 -5.29 -22.02 -13.06
C ALA A 441 -4.69 -22.65 -11.77
N ARG A 442 -3.53 -22.19 -11.30
CA ARG A 442 -2.96 -22.62 -10.00
C ARG A 442 -3.30 -21.68 -8.84
N LEU A 443 -4.00 -20.58 -9.10
CA LEU A 443 -4.67 -19.76 -8.09
C LEU A 443 -6.01 -20.42 -7.75
N ALA A 444 -5.96 -21.69 -7.32
CA ALA A 444 -7.17 -22.49 -7.11
C ALA A 444 -7.72 -22.36 -5.68
N ASP A 445 -6.87 -21.98 -4.71
CA ASP A 445 -7.23 -21.81 -3.30
C ASP A 445 -7.48 -20.33 -2.97
N VAL A 446 -8.35 -19.71 -3.77
CA VAL A 446 -8.61 -18.27 -3.77
C VAL A 446 -8.98 -17.76 -2.38
N GLU A 447 -9.87 -18.45 -1.67
CA GLU A 447 -10.35 -18.02 -0.35
C GLU A 447 -9.22 -18.01 0.68
N ASN A 448 -8.37 -19.03 0.69
CA ASN A 448 -7.26 -19.15 1.62
C ASN A 448 -6.15 -18.12 1.31
N ASP A 449 -5.79 -17.94 0.03
CA ASP A 449 -4.79 -16.96 -0.41
C ASP A 449 -5.19 -15.52 -0.01
N VAL A 450 -6.47 -15.19 -0.19
CA VAL A 450 -7.04 -13.89 0.22
C VAL A 450 -7.09 -13.76 1.74
N ARG A 451 -7.51 -14.81 2.46
CA ARG A 451 -7.53 -14.82 3.93
C ARG A 451 -6.14 -14.64 4.53
N ASN A 452 -5.12 -15.26 3.96
CA ASN A 452 -3.73 -15.07 4.36
C ASN A 452 -3.27 -13.63 4.19
N SER A 453 -3.70 -12.96 3.11
CA SER A 453 -3.45 -11.53 2.90
C SER A 453 -4.18 -10.67 3.94
N ALA A 454 -5.43 -11.01 4.27
CA ALA A 454 -6.22 -10.34 5.29
C ALA A 454 -5.60 -10.46 6.69
N ARG A 455 -5.04 -11.64 7.04
CA ARG A 455 -4.33 -11.88 8.31
C ARG A 455 -3.13 -10.95 8.50
N PHE A 456 -2.42 -10.61 7.43
CA PHE A 456 -1.35 -9.59 7.48
C PHE A 456 -1.86 -8.16 7.65
N GLY A 457 -3.18 -7.92 7.61
CA GLY A 457 -3.77 -6.58 7.61
C GLY A 457 -3.53 -5.84 6.30
N ALA A 458 -3.49 -6.55 5.16
CA ALA A 458 -3.40 -5.93 3.86
C ALA A 458 -4.64 -5.05 3.57
N ASP A 459 -4.48 -4.03 2.73
CA ASP A 459 -5.59 -3.30 2.12
C ASP A 459 -5.87 -3.80 0.69
N VAL A 460 -4.86 -4.40 0.05
CA VAL A 460 -4.91 -4.89 -1.32
C VAL A 460 -4.39 -6.32 -1.38
N HIS A 461 -5.18 -7.23 -1.96
CA HIS A 461 -4.73 -8.56 -2.36
C HIS A 461 -4.19 -8.53 -3.80
N ILE A 462 -2.96 -8.98 -3.98
CA ILE A 462 -2.33 -9.13 -5.30
C ILE A 462 -2.54 -10.56 -5.78
N ALA A 463 -3.18 -10.72 -6.93
CA ALA A 463 -3.26 -11.99 -7.64
C ALA A 463 -2.47 -11.89 -8.95
N ALA A 464 -1.35 -12.58 -9.03
CA ALA A 464 -0.43 -12.44 -10.15
C ALA A 464 -0.14 -13.77 -10.86
N ALA A 465 -0.11 -13.74 -12.19
CA ALA A 465 0.28 -14.90 -12.98
C ALA A 465 0.91 -14.57 -14.33
N LEU A 466 1.87 -15.38 -14.77
CA LEU A 466 2.49 -15.27 -16.11
C LEU A 466 1.55 -15.69 -17.26
N GLY A 467 0.33 -16.12 -16.94
CA GLY A 467 -0.75 -16.40 -17.90
C GLY A 467 -1.93 -15.47 -17.67
N ILE A 468 -2.86 -15.42 -18.62
CA ILE A 468 -4.10 -14.64 -18.49
C ILE A 468 -4.95 -15.21 -17.35
N ILE A 469 -5.44 -14.31 -16.49
CA ILE A 469 -6.46 -14.61 -15.47
C ILE A 469 -7.81 -14.28 -16.12
N ASP A 470 -8.61 -15.32 -16.38
CA ASP A 470 -9.92 -15.17 -17.03
C ASP A 470 -10.96 -14.48 -16.13
N ASP A 471 -12.09 -14.12 -16.72
CA ASP A 471 -13.15 -13.37 -16.04
C ASP A 471 -13.79 -14.16 -14.90
N ASP A 472 -13.89 -15.50 -15.04
CA ASP A 472 -14.45 -16.38 -14.01
C ASP A 472 -13.56 -16.40 -12.76
N LEU A 473 -12.25 -16.60 -12.93
CA LEU A 473 -11.30 -16.57 -11.82
C LEU A 473 -11.19 -15.15 -11.22
N ARG A 474 -11.24 -14.11 -12.05
CA ARG A 474 -11.28 -12.71 -11.59
C ARG A 474 -12.51 -12.43 -10.74
N ALA A 475 -13.68 -12.95 -11.12
CA ALA A 475 -14.92 -12.80 -10.36
C ALA A 475 -14.84 -13.55 -9.01
N GLN A 476 -14.23 -14.74 -8.98
CA GLN A 476 -13.99 -15.49 -7.74
C GLN A 476 -13.05 -14.73 -6.78
N LEU A 477 -11.91 -14.26 -7.29
CA LEU A 477 -10.96 -13.43 -6.53
C LEU A 477 -11.62 -12.16 -6.00
N SER A 478 -12.43 -11.48 -6.82
CA SER A 478 -13.14 -10.27 -6.41
C SER A 478 -14.16 -10.54 -5.30
N THR A 479 -14.87 -11.67 -5.38
CA THR A 479 -15.84 -12.08 -4.36
C THR A 479 -15.14 -12.38 -3.04
N ALA A 480 -14.04 -13.14 -3.06
CA ALA A 480 -13.26 -13.44 -1.87
C ALA A 480 -12.64 -12.17 -1.25
N CYS A 481 -12.06 -11.28 -2.06
CA CYS A 481 -11.51 -10.02 -1.58
C CYS A 481 -12.60 -9.14 -0.93
N ALA A 482 -13.78 -9.04 -1.55
CA ALA A 482 -14.89 -8.29 -0.98
C ALA A 482 -15.37 -8.86 0.36
N ALA A 483 -15.36 -10.19 0.53
CA ALA A 483 -15.72 -10.83 1.80
C ALA A 483 -14.75 -10.47 2.95
N GLU A 484 -13.48 -10.28 2.63
CA GLU A 484 -12.42 -9.89 3.59
C GLU A 484 -12.18 -8.37 3.64
N GLY A 485 -12.95 -7.57 2.90
CA GLY A 485 -12.80 -6.10 2.85
C GLY A 485 -11.53 -5.61 2.14
N LEU A 486 -10.95 -6.43 1.25
CA LEU A 486 -9.73 -6.13 0.49
C LEU A 486 -10.06 -5.62 -0.91
N GLU A 487 -9.18 -4.76 -1.45
CA GLU A 487 -9.17 -4.45 -2.88
C GLU A 487 -8.41 -5.53 -3.66
N LEU A 488 -8.92 -5.91 -4.84
CA LEU A 488 -8.23 -6.85 -5.72
C LEU A 488 -7.32 -6.11 -6.72
N ARG A 489 -6.04 -6.48 -6.76
CA ARG A 489 -5.11 -6.10 -7.84
C ARG A 489 -4.69 -7.34 -8.62
N VAL A 490 -5.19 -7.46 -9.85
CA VAL A 490 -4.76 -8.49 -10.79
C VAL A 490 -3.53 -8.01 -11.55
N LEU A 491 -2.53 -8.89 -11.66
CA LEU A 491 -1.34 -8.73 -12.49
C LEU A 491 -1.16 -9.99 -13.35
N ASP A 492 -1.81 -10.02 -14.51
CA ASP A 492 -1.70 -11.14 -15.44
C ASP A 492 -0.62 -10.93 -16.52
N ALA A 493 -0.52 -11.84 -17.48
CA ALA A 493 0.46 -11.78 -18.56
C ALA A 493 0.48 -10.42 -19.31
N SER A 494 -0.67 -9.75 -19.47
CA SER A 494 -0.77 -8.47 -20.19
C SER A 494 -0.12 -7.30 -19.44
N GLN A 495 0.02 -7.43 -18.11
CA GLN A 495 0.61 -6.40 -17.24
C GLN A 495 2.04 -6.78 -16.84
N LEU A 496 2.29 -8.06 -16.57
CA LEU A 496 3.59 -8.56 -16.13
C LEU A 496 4.62 -8.56 -17.26
N LEU A 497 4.20 -8.84 -18.50
CA LEU A 497 5.11 -9.08 -19.62
C LEU A 497 5.07 -7.94 -20.63
N VAL A 498 6.23 -7.62 -21.22
CA VAL A 498 6.39 -6.52 -22.20
C VAL A 498 7.07 -7.03 -23.48
#